data_AF-A0A0U2ZXP3-F1
#
_entry.id   AF-A0A0U2ZXP3-F1
#
_cell.length_a   1.000
_cell.length_b   1.000
_cell.length_c   1.000
_cell.angle_alpha   90.00
_cell.angle_beta   90.00
_cell.angle_gamma   90.00
#
_symmetry.space_group_name_H-M   'P 1'
#
loop_
_entity.id
_entity.type
_entity.pdbx_description
1 polymer ?
#
loop_
_entity_poly.entity_id
_entity_poly.type
_entity_poly.pdbx_seq_one_letter_code
_entity_poly.pdbx_strand_id
1 'polypeptide(L)'
;MTDRQDEEGPVEIAIVGDLTDSEADLTDRLLGVEQGGECTIYFDSPGGSPYCAVSLMTLIKMRNLKATGIVTGECSSATLWPFAACHRRIVTPFSVMLF
;
A
#
# COMPACT_ATOMS: atom_id res chain seq x y z
N MET A 1 1.88 -11.23 30.90
CA MET A 1 2.32 -10.82 29.55
C MET A 1 1.36 -11.49 28.60
N THR A 2 0.34 -10.75 28.15
CA THR A 2 -0.72 -11.31 27.32
C THR A 2 -0.15 -11.49 25.93
N ASP A 3 0.03 -12.74 25.54
CA ASP A 3 0.40 -13.16 24.20
C ASP A 3 -0.68 -12.63 23.25
N ARG A 4 -0.32 -11.62 22.43
CA ARG A 4 -1.18 -11.13 21.36
C ARG A 4 -1.18 -12.20 20.27
N GLN A 5 -2.07 -13.17 20.42
CA GLN A 5 -2.58 -13.94 19.29
C GLN A 5 -3.38 -12.98 18.40
N ASP A 6 -2.68 -12.15 17.62
CA ASP A 6 -3.33 -11.18 16.73
C ASP A 6 -3.59 -11.85 15.36
N GLU A 7 -4.71 -12.57 15.34
CA GLU A 7 -5.72 -12.76 14.28
C GLU A 7 -5.28 -13.17 12.84
N GLU A 8 -5.77 -14.35 12.42
CA GLU A 8 -5.76 -14.91 11.05
C GLU A 8 -6.60 -14.09 10.05
N GLY A 9 -6.41 -12.77 10.00
CA GLY A 9 -6.98 -11.87 9.01
C GLY A 9 -6.07 -11.72 7.78
N PRO A 10 -6.62 -11.33 6.61
CA PRO A 10 -5.79 -10.97 5.46
C PRO A 10 -4.89 -9.77 5.82
N VAL A 11 -3.63 -9.78 5.38
CA VAL A 11 -2.66 -8.74 5.72
C VAL A 11 -3.17 -7.37 5.27
N GLU A 12 -3.28 -6.43 6.20
CA GLU A 12 -3.67 -5.05 5.92
C GLU A 12 -2.47 -4.13 6.05
N ILE A 13 -2.25 -3.27 5.06
CA ILE A 13 -1.14 -2.30 4.96
C ILE A 13 -1.73 -0.90 4.80
N ALA A 14 -1.15 0.10 5.47
CA ALA A 14 -1.61 1.47 5.42
C ALA A 14 -0.50 2.36 4.87
N ILE A 15 -0.78 3.07 3.77
CA ILE A 15 0.08 4.07 3.15
C ILE A 15 -0.55 5.43 3.45
N VAL A 16 -0.15 6.02 4.57
CA VAL A 16 -0.70 7.28 5.09
C VAL A 16 0.41 8.30 5.25
N GLY A 17 0.18 9.53 4.76
CA GLY A 17 1.19 10.59 4.75
C GLY A 17 2.22 10.46 3.63
N ASP A 18 3.37 11.13 3.77
CA ASP A 18 4.40 11.14 2.72
C ASP A 18 5.05 9.75 2.56
N LEU A 19 5.17 9.29 1.32
CA LEU A 19 5.77 7.99 0.99
C LEU A 19 7.24 7.89 1.41
N THR A 20 7.97 9.00 1.35
CA THR A 20 9.41 9.04 1.62
C THR A 20 9.67 8.77 3.09
N ASP A 21 8.84 9.35 3.96
CA ASP A 21 8.97 9.20 5.41
C ASP A 21 8.68 7.76 5.87
N SER A 22 7.83 7.05 5.12
CA SER A 22 7.32 5.72 5.49
C SER A 22 7.93 4.57 4.69
N GLU A 23 8.88 4.83 3.78
CA GLU A 23 9.32 3.85 2.77
C GLU A 23 9.88 2.56 3.37
N ALA A 24 10.73 2.67 4.40
CA ALA A 24 11.36 1.52 5.04
C ALA A 24 10.32 0.58 5.68
N ASP A 25 9.37 1.13 6.45
CA ASP A 25 8.29 0.36 7.07
C ASP A 25 7.38 -0.29 6.01
N LEU A 26 6.96 0.47 5.01
CA LEU A 26 6.11 -0.03 3.93
C LEU A 26 6.79 -1.16 3.15
N THR A 27 8.10 -1.05 2.93
CA THR A 27 8.91 -2.10 2.29
C THR A 27 8.90 -3.37 3.12
N ASP A 28 9.20 -3.29 4.42
CA ASP A 28 9.22 -4.45 5.31
C ASP A 28 7.84 -5.14 5.37
N ARG A 29 6.77 -4.36 5.43
CA ARG A 29 5.39 -4.89 5.44
C ARG A 29 5.02 -5.59 4.14
N LEU A 30 5.39 -5.05 2.98
CA LEU A 30 5.19 -5.70 1.69
C LEU A 30 6.01 -6.99 1.55
N LEU A 31 7.24 -7.02 2.09
CA LEU A 31 8.08 -8.21 2.11
C LEU A 31 7.57 -9.29 3.06
N GLY A 32 6.83 -8.90 4.11
CA GLY A 32 6.14 -9.80 5.03
C GLY A 32 4.95 -10.52 4.42
N VAL A 33 4.39 -10.04 3.30
CA VAL A 33 3.36 -10.78 2.54
C VAL A 33 4.03 -11.91 1.76
N GLU A 34 3.47 -13.11 1.88
CA GLU A 34 3.92 -14.26 1.08
C GLU A 34 3.87 -13.95 -0.42
N GLN A 35 4.81 -14.50 -1.18
CA GLN A 35 4.83 -14.33 -2.63
C GLN A 35 3.56 -14.92 -3.26
N GLY A 36 2.85 -14.13 -4.07
CA GLY A 36 1.54 -14.51 -4.61
C GLY A 36 0.37 -14.37 -3.62
N GLY A 37 0.65 -13.93 -2.39
CA GLY A 37 -0.31 -13.77 -1.30
C GLY A 37 -1.27 -12.60 -1.49
N GLU A 38 -2.28 -12.55 -0.64
CA GLU A 38 -3.34 -11.54 -0.63
C GLU A 38 -3.10 -10.52 0.47
N CYS A 39 -3.30 -9.24 0.15
CA CYS A 39 -3.27 -8.16 1.12
C CYS A 39 -4.22 -7.03 0.71
N THR A 40 -4.62 -6.22 1.68
CA THR A 40 -5.38 -4.98 1.45
C THR A 40 -4.46 -3.80 1.77
N ILE A 41 -4.40 -2.81 0.88
CA ILE A 41 -3.60 -1.61 1.05
C ILE A 41 -4.52 -0.40 1.10
N TYR A 42 -4.52 0.33 2.21
CA TYR A 42 -5.27 1.57 2.38
C TYR A 42 -4.39 2.77 2.05
N PHE A 43 -4.91 3.70 1.25
CA PHE A 43 -4.20 4.87 0.75
C PHE A 43 -4.83 6.16 1.27
N ASP A 44 -4.02 6.97 1.95
CA ASP A 44 -4.31 8.35 2.33
C ASP A 44 -3.00 9.16 2.30
N SER A 45 -2.50 9.43 1.10
CA SER A 45 -1.15 9.97 0.90
C SER A 45 -1.08 11.03 -0.21
N PRO A 46 -0.41 12.17 0.05
CA PRO A 46 -0.23 13.25 -0.92
C PRO A 46 0.83 12.93 -1.99
N GLY A 47 1.55 11.82 -1.86
CA GLY A 47 2.69 11.48 -2.72
C GLY A 47 3.98 11.34 -1.92
N GLY A 48 5.08 11.73 -2.56
CA GLY A 48 6.43 11.70 -2.00
C GLY A 48 7.45 11.45 -3.10
N SER A 49 8.59 10.85 -2.75
CA SER A 49 9.63 10.52 -3.71
C SER A 49 9.13 9.56 -4.80
N PRO A 50 9.32 9.87 -6.10
CA PRO A 50 8.98 8.95 -7.17
C PRO A 50 9.77 7.64 -7.10
N TYR A 51 10.99 7.66 -6.57
CA TYR A 51 11.80 6.44 -6.42
C TYR A 51 11.21 5.50 -5.37
N CYS A 52 10.73 6.03 -4.24
CA CYS A 52 10.03 5.25 -3.21
C CYS A 52 8.77 4.60 -3.80
N ALA A 53 7.97 5.37 -4.53
CA ALA A 53 6.77 4.86 -5.18
C ALA A 53 7.08 3.75 -6.20
N VAL A 54 8.09 3.93 -7.06
CA VAL A 54 8.53 2.89 -8.02
C VAL A 54 9.05 1.64 -7.30
N SER A 55 9.78 1.81 -6.19
CA SER A 55 10.27 0.70 -5.37
C SER A 55 9.11 -0.14 -4.83
N LEU A 56 8.15 0.50 -4.16
CA LEU A 56 6.94 -0.15 -3.62
C LEU A 56 6.10 -0.80 -4.73
N MET A 57 5.87 -0.10 -5.84
CA MET A 57 5.20 -0.64 -7.03
C MET A 57 5.90 -1.90 -7.54
N THR A 58 7.23 -1.85 -7.65
CA THR A 58 8.05 -2.96 -8.15
C THR A 58 7.94 -4.17 -7.23
N LEU A 59 7.94 -3.98 -5.90
CA LEU A 59 7.73 -5.06 -4.93
C LEU A 59 6.36 -5.73 -5.11
N ILE A 60 5.28 -4.94 -5.20
CA ILE A 60 3.92 -5.46 -5.45
C ILE A 60 3.90 -6.32 -6.72
N LYS A 61 4.51 -5.85 -7.80
CA LYS A 61 4.53 -6.55 -9.10
C LYS A 61 5.43 -7.78 -9.11
N MET A 62 6.67 -7.66 -8.63
CA MET A 62 7.65 -8.76 -8.66
C MET A 62 7.29 -9.90 -7.72
N ARG A 63 6.70 -9.60 -6.56
CA ARG A 63 6.18 -10.62 -5.65
C ARG A 63 4.81 -11.15 -6.05
N ASN A 64 4.25 -10.67 -7.16
CA ASN A 64 2.93 -11.05 -7.66
C ASN A 64 1.83 -10.93 -6.58
N LEU A 65 1.88 -9.87 -5.77
CA LEU A 65 0.94 -9.69 -4.67
C LEU A 65 -0.46 -9.42 -5.24
N LYS A 66 -1.46 -10.11 -4.70
CA LYS A 66 -2.88 -9.90 -5.03
C LYS A 66 -3.46 -8.77 -4.17
N ALA A 67 -2.83 -7.61 -4.25
CA ALA A 67 -3.19 -6.46 -3.42
C ALA A 67 -4.55 -5.87 -3.84
N THR A 68 -5.42 -5.61 -2.87
CA THR A 68 -6.60 -4.75 -3.04
C THR A 68 -6.26 -3.35 -2.49
N GLY A 69 -6.14 -2.37 -3.38
CA GLY A 69 -5.91 -0.97 -3.01
C GLY A 69 -7.22 -0.24 -2.75
N ILE A 70 -7.32 0.46 -1.63
CA ILE A 70 -8.50 1.23 -1.22
C ILE A 70 -8.06 2.65 -0.87
N VAL A 71 -8.53 3.65 -1.62
CA VAL A 71 -8.29 5.06 -1.29
C VAL A 71 -9.33 5.52 -0.27
N THR A 72 -8.88 5.97 0.90
CA THR A 72 -9.73 6.39 2.02
C THR A 72 -9.79 7.90 2.22
N GLY A 73 -8.83 8.65 1.68
CA GLY A 73 -8.80 10.12 1.74
C GLY A 73 -8.19 10.69 0.47
N GLU A 74 -6.86 10.66 0.35
CA GLU A 74 -6.19 11.05 -0.89
C GLU A 74 -5.24 9.99 -1.46
N CYS A 75 -5.07 10.00 -2.78
CA CYS A 75 -4.04 9.24 -3.48
C CYS A 75 -3.47 10.11 -4.60
N SER A 76 -2.38 10.82 -4.28
CA SER A 76 -1.86 11.90 -5.12
C SER A 76 -0.41 11.65 -5.58
N SER A 77 -0.04 12.24 -6.72
CA SER A 77 1.32 12.25 -7.26
C SER A 77 1.92 10.83 -7.33
N ALA A 78 3.11 10.63 -6.76
CA ALA A 78 3.84 9.37 -6.80
C ALA A 78 3.05 8.17 -6.22
N THR A 79 2.15 8.41 -5.26
CA THR A 79 1.31 7.36 -4.63
C THR A 79 0.37 6.67 -5.63
N LEU A 80 0.08 7.31 -6.77
CA LEU A 80 -0.69 6.68 -7.84
C LEU A 80 -0.03 5.41 -8.39
N TRP A 81 1.30 5.27 -8.35
CA TRP A 81 2.00 4.08 -8.87
C TRP A 81 1.78 2.81 -8.04
N PRO A 82 2.04 2.79 -6.70
CA PRO A 82 1.71 1.62 -5.90
C PRO A 82 0.20 1.30 -5.90
N PHE A 83 -0.67 2.33 -5.94
CA PHE A 83 -2.11 2.10 -6.11
C PHE A 83 -2.42 1.43 -7.46
N ALA A 84 -1.86 1.93 -8.57
CA ALA A 84 -2.04 1.36 -9.90
C ALA A 84 -1.53 -0.09 -10.01
N ALA A 85 -0.51 -0.47 -9.22
CA ALA A 85 0.00 -1.84 -9.18
C ALA A 85 -0.93 -2.85 -8.51
N CYS A 86 -1.89 -2.40 -7.70
CA CYS A 86 -2.85 -3.27 -7.03
C CYS A 86 -3.72 -4.03 -8.04
N HIS A 87 -4.06 -5.28 -7.71
CA HIS A 87 -4.89 -6.15 -8.54
C HIS A 87 -6.33 -5.67 -8.63
N ARG A 88 -6.87 -5.23 -7.50
CA ARG A 88 -8.17 -4.57 -7.39
C ARG A 88 -7.97 -3.18 -6.81
N ARG A 89 -8.68 -2.19 -7.35
CA ARG A 89 -8.57 -0.78 -6.97
C ARG A 89 -9.95 -0.23 -6.65
N ILE A 90 -10.11 0.33 -5.46
CA ILE A 90 -11.35 0.91 -4.95
C ILE A 90 -11.04 2.33 -4.52
N VAL A 91 -11.88 3.28 -4.91
CA VAL A 91 -11.81 4.67 -4.44
C VAL A 91 -13.09 4.93 -3.67
N THR A 92 -12.98 5.30 -2.40
CA THR A 92 -14.16 5.58 -1.58
C THR A 92 -14.77 6.93 -1.95
N PRO A 93 -16.08 7.15 -1.67
CA PRO A 93 -16.69 8.46 -1.85
C PRO A 93 -15.91 9.55 -1.10
N PHE A 94 -15.85 10.74 -1.70
CA PHE A 94 -15.13 11.91 -1.18
C PHE A 94 -13.59 11.82 -1.18
N SER A 95 -13.01 10.72 -1.65
CA SER A 95 -11.56 10.68 -1.87
C SER A 95 -11.13 11.49 -3.08
N VAL A 96 -9.90 12.02 -3.03
CA VAL A 96 -9.28 12.78 -4.12
C VAL A 96 -8.13 11.99 -4.72
N MET A 97 -8.02 12.04 -6.05
CA MET A 97 -6.82 11.59 -6.76
C MET A 97 -6.31 12.73 -7.62
N LEU A 98 -5.01 13.02 -7.49
CA LEU A 98 -4.34 14.07 -8.25
C LEU A 98 -3.05 13.52 -8.86
N PHE A 99 -2.81 13.81 -10.14
CA PHE A 99 -1.56 13.42 -10.82
C PHE A 99 -0.45 14.42 -10.57
#